data_AF-A0AB33K0M5-F1
#
_entry.id   AF-A0AB33K0M5-F1
#
_cell.length_a   1.000
_cell.length_b   1.000
_cell.length_c   1.000
_cell.angle_alpha   90.00
_cell.angle_beta   90.00
_cell.angle_gamma   90.00
#
_symmetry.space_group_name_H-M   'P 1'
#
loop_
_entity.id
_entity.type
_entity.pdbx_description
1 polymer ?
#
loop_
_entity_poly.entity_id
_entity_poly.type
_entity_poly.pdbx_seq_one_letter_code
_entity_poly.pdbx_strand_id
1 'polypeptide(L)'
;MALGRYGDWYGNEEVHGDAAGGAGRGDPCRGGVGGFSRYVAQAIERQRERDHLHEFVGWWEGEHGAVSDAELALAEAERVALQREHSERKARSVPHRKAG
;
A
#
# COMPACT_ATOMS: atom_id res chain seq x y z
N MET A 1 -23.34 12.30 20.99
CA MET A 1 -22.03 11.83 20.50
C MET A 1 -22.26 10.51 19.79
N ALA A 2 -22.13 10.48 18.45
CA ALA A 2 -22.43 9.31 17.64
C ALA A 2 -21.11 8.62 17.25
N LEU A 3 -20.75 7.55 17.98
CA LEU A 3 -19.74 6.59 17.55
C LEU A 3 -20.38 5.70 16.50
N GLY A 4 -20.31 6.11 15.24
CA GLY A 4 -20.93 5.43 14.13
C GLY A 4 -19.91 5.05 13.05
N ARG A 5 -19.71 3.73 12.90
CA ARG A 5 -19.52 3.05 11.61
C ARG A 5 -18.11 3.01 11.01
N TYR A 6 -17.28 2.08 11.49
CA TYR A 6 -16.19 1.46 10.70
C TYR A 6 -16.10 -0.06 10.94
N GLY A 7 -17.24 -0.72 11.17
CA GLY A 7 -17.31 -2.16 11.50
C GLY A 7 -17.92 -3.06 10.42
N ASP A 8 -18.24 -2.55 9.24
CA ASP A 8 -19.06 -3.27 8.24
C ASP A 8 -18.35 -3.42 6.88
N TRP A 9 -17.17 -4.05 6.89
CA TRP A 9 -16.45 -4.42 5.65
C TRP A 9 -15.88 -5.85 5.67
N TYR A 10 -16.42 -6.72 6.53
CA TYR A 10 -16.08 -8.15 6.54
C TYR A 10 -17.35 -9.00 6.46
N GLY A 11 -18.04 -8.95 5.32
CA GLY A 11 -18.99 -9.98 4.91
C GLY A 11 -18.23 -11.14 4.27
N ASN A 12 -17.94 -12.17 5.04
CA ASN A 12 -17.39 -13.44 4.55
C ASN A 12 -18.59 -14.30 4.11
N GLU A 13 -19.05 -14.13 2.87
CA GLU A 13 -20.08 -15.01 2.29
C GLU A 13 -19.39 -16.33 1.94
N GLU A 14 -19.67 -17.36 2.75
CA GLU A 14 -19.26 -18.75 2.52
C GLU A 14 -19.72 -19.20 1.12
N VAL A 15 -18.77 -19.30 0.19
CA VAL A 15 -19.04 -19.89 -1.12
C VAL A 15 -18.97 -21.40 -1.00
N HIS A 16 -20.09 -22.02 -0.63
CA HIS A 16 -20.34 -23.43 -0.93
C HIS A 16 -20.63 -23.57 -2.43
N GLY A 17 -19.70 -24.17 -3.19
CA GLY A 17 -19.86 -24.42 -4.62
C GLY A 17 -19.27 -25.77 -5.02
N ASP A 18 -20.15 -26.75 -5.18
CA ASP A 18 -19.91 -28.13 -5.59
C ASP A 18 -19.04 -28.28 -6.85
N ALA A 19 -18.21 -29.32 -6.86
CA ALA A 19 -17.34 -29.69 -7.96
C ALA A 19 -18.11 -30.50 -9.03
N ALA A 20 -18.17 -30.00 -10.27
CA ALA A 20 -18.50 -30.82 -11.44
C ALA A 20 -17.86 -30.30 -12.74
N GLY A 21 -16.91 -31.09 -13.26
CA GLY A 21 -16.75 -31.48 -14.68
C GLY A 21 -16.58 -30.42 -15.79
N GLY A 22 -15.46 -30.54 -16.54
CA GLY A 22 -15.42 -30.10 -17.94
C GLY A 22 -14.05 -29.61 -18.43
N ALA A 23 -13.23 -30.53 -18.96
CA ALA A 23 -11.98 -30.20 -19.65
C ALA A 23 -12.26 -29.62 -21.05
N GLY A 24 -12.18 -28.30 -21.20
CA GLY A 24 -12.17 -27.59 -22.47
C GLY A 24 -10.85 -26.83 -22.63
N ARG A 25 -10.10 -27.11 -23.70
CA ARG A 25 -8.87 -26.41 -24.08
C ARG A 25 -9.18 -24.94 -24.38
N GLY A 26 -8.95 -24.06 -23.40
CA GLY A 26 -8.96 -22.61 -23.54
C GLY A 26 -7.54 -22.06 -23.42
N ASP A 27 -7.22 -21.12 -24.30
CA ASP A 27 -5.98 -20.31 -24.29
C ASP A 27 -5.77 -19.70 -22.88
N PRO A 28 -4.61 -19.87 -22.22
CA PRO A 28 -4.36 -19.28 -20.91
C PRO A 28 -4.16 -17.77 -21.08
N CYS A 29 -5.27 -17.05 -21.14
CA CYS A 29 -5.35 -15.61 -20.96
C CYS A 29 -4.37 -15.17 -19.86
N ARG A 30 -3.76 -14.00 -20.08
CA ARG A 30 -2.75 -13.24 -19.32
C ARG A 30 -3.07 -12.97 -17.83
N GLY A 31 -3.47 -13.99 -17.11
CA GLY A 31 -3.97 -13.95 -15.74
C GLY A 31 -4.25 -15.38 -15.31
N GLY A 32 -3.20 -16.12 -14.99
CA GLY A 32 -3.32 -17.51 -14.53
C GLY A 32 -4.22 -17.65 -13.31
N VAL A 33 -4.70 -18.88 -13.07
CA VAL A 33 -5.40 -19.32 -11.85
C VAL A 33 -4.64 -18.77 -10.63
N GLY A 34 -5.20 -17.73 -10.00
CA GLY A 34 -4.60 -17.04 -8.84
C GLY A 34 -4.42 -15.52 -8.98
N GLY A 35 -4.66 -14.89 -10.13
CA GLY A 35 -4.50 -13.44 -10.31
C GLY A 35 -5.42 -12.58 -9.43
N PHE A 36 -6.70 -12.94 -9.34
CA PHE A 36 -7.69 -12.22 -8.52
C PHE A 36 -7.43 -12.41 -7.01
N SER A 37 -7.24 -13.64 -6.55
CA SER A 37 -6.94 -13.93 -5.14
C SER A 37 -5.63 -13.27 -4.68
N ARG A 38 -4.61 -13.24 -5.54
CA ARG A 38 -3.36 -12.53 -5.27
C ARG A 38 -3.56 -11.02 -5.18
N TYR A 39 -4.39 -10.45 -6.05
CA TYR A 39 -4.71 -9.02 -5.99
C TYR A 39 -5.47 -8.66 -4.71
N VAL A 40 -6.49 -9.45 -4.34
CA VAL A 40 -7.26 -9.25 -3.12
C VAL A 40 -6.37 -9.38 -1.88
N ALA A 41 -5.48 -10.38 -1.83
CA ALA A 41 -4.51 -10.53 -0.75
C ALA A 41 -3.63 -9.27 -0.60
N GLN A 42 -3.06 -8.76 -1.70
CA GLN A 42 -2.27 -7.52 -1.67
C GLN A 42 -3.09 -6.29 -1.26
N ALA A 43 -4.36 -6.22 -1.65
CA ALA A 43 -5.24 -5.13 -1.26
C ALA A 43 -5.53 -5.16 0.24
N ILE A 44 -5.78 -6.35 0.80
CA ILE A 44 -5.98 -6.54 2.24
C ILE A 44 -4.71 -6.21 3.03
N GLU A 45 -3.54 -6.63 2.57
CA GLU A 45 -2.27 -6.29 3.20
C GLU A 45 -2.04 -4.77 3.21
N ARG A 46 -2.28 -4.09 2.08
CA ARG A 46 -2.20 -2.63 2.01
C ARG A 46 -3.22 -1.95 2.92
N GLN A 47 -4.41 -2.52 3.09
CA GLN A 47 -5.42 -1.98 3.99
C GLN A 47 -4.96 -2.07 5.44
N ARG A 48 -4.49 -3.24 5.88
CA ARG A 48 -3.97 -3.43 7.24
C ARG A 48 -2.82 -2.50 7.56
N GLU A 49 -1.89 -2.34 6.62
CA GLU A 49 -0.78 -1.39 6.77
C GLU A 49 -1.29 0.04 6.97
N ARG A 50 -2.28 0.47 6.18
CA ARG A 50 -2.90 1.79 6.34
C ARG A 50 -3.59 1.96 7.68
N ASP A 51 -4.30 0.92 8.14
CA ASP A 51 -5.00 0.93 9.42
C ASP A 51 -3.99 1.08 10.58
N HIS A 52 -2.88 0.33 10.55
CA HIS A 52 -1.80 0.48 11.52
C HIS A 52 -1.16 1.87 11.49
N LEU A 53 -0.89 2.42 10.29
CA LEU A 53 -0.33 3.77 10.15
C LEU A 53 -1.27 4.83 10.71
N HIS A 54 -2.57 4.70 10.49
CA HIS A 54 -3.56 5.61 11.05
C HIS A 54 -3.60 5.56 12.59
N GLU A 55 -3.47 4.37 13.17
CA GLU A 55 -3.36 4.21 14.63
C GLU A 55 -2.14 4.95 15.17
N PHE A 56 -0.97 4.78 14.53
CA PHE A 56 0.24 5.49 14.93
C PHE A 56 0.11 7.01 14.81
N VAL A 57 -0.44 7.52 13.70
CA VAL A 57 -0.68 8.96 13.52
C VAL A 57 -1.58 9.49 14.62
N GLY A 58 -2.69 8.80 14.93
CA GLY A 58 -3.60 9.19 16.00
C GLY A 58 -2.92 9.26 17.37
N TRP A 59 -2.00 8.34 17.67
CA TRP A 59 -1.21 8.38 18.90
C TRP A 59 -0.27 9.61 18.94
N TRP A 60 0.46 9.88 17.85
CA TRP A 60 1.36 11.04 17.76
C TRP A 60 0.61 12.38 17.85
N GLU A 61 -0.53 12.51 17.17
CA GLU A 61 -1.36 13.73 17.23
C GLU A 61 -2.01 13.92 18.61
N GLY A 62 -2.28 12.83 19.34
CA GLY A 62 -2.74 12.89 20.72
C GLY A 62 -1.72 13.52 21.66
N GLU A 63 -0.42 13.24 21.46
CA GLU A 63 0.67 13.77 22.28
C GLU A 63 1.15 15.16 21.82
N HIS A 64 1.23 15.39 20.50
CA HIS A 64 1.84 16.58 19.92
C HIS A 64 0.84 17.60 19.35
N GLY A 65 -0.44 17.25 19.27
CA GLY A 65 -1.46 18.03 18.58
C GLY A 65 -1.57 17.66 17.10
N ALA A 66 -2.69 18.04 16.49
CA ALA A 66 -2.96 17.79 15.07
C ALA A 66 -1.95 18.54 14.18
N VAL A 67 -1.48 17.86 13.13
CA VAL A 67 -0.55 18.46 12.16
C VAL A 67 -1.30 19.46 11.29
N SER A 68 -0.82 20.69 11.20
CA SER A 68 -1.40 21.70 10.32
C SER A 68 -0.95 21.54 8.87
N ASP A 69 -1.78 22.00 7.92
CA ASP A 69 -1.44 21.99 6.49
C ASP A 69 -0.14 22.77 6.18
N ALA A 70 0.15 23.81 6.97
CA ALA A 70 1.37 24.61 6.81
C ALA A 70 2.62 23.82 7.23
N GLU A 71 2.54 23.07 8.32
CA GLU A 71 3.63 22.17 8.78
C GLU A 71 3.84 21.03 7.78
N LEU A 72 2.75 20.46 7.26
CA LEU A 72 2.82 19.42 6.24
C LEU A 72 3.48 19.94 4.94
N ALA A 73 3.13 21.15 4.51
CA ALA A 73 3.73 21.77 3.34
C ALA A 73 5.24 22.04 3.52
N LEU A 74 5.65 22.46 4.72
CA LEU A 74 7.07 22.66 5.07
C LEU A 74 7.83 21.32 5.04
N ALA A 75 7.28 20.29 5.67
CA ALA A 75 7.87 18.95 5.70
C ALA A 75 7.99 18.34 4.30
N GLU A 76 7.00 18.55 3.43
CA GLU A 76 7.05 18.09 2.04
C GLU A 76 8.15 18.83 1.25
N ALA A 77 8.30 20.14 1.45
CA ALA A 77 9.37 20.92 0.82
C ALA A 77 10.76 20.42 1.25
N GLU A 78 10.94 20.14 2.55
CA GLU A 78 12.16 19.53 3.08
C GLU A 78 12.41 18.15 2.48
N ARG A 79 11.39 17.29 2.45
CA ARG A 79 11.47 15.95 1.86
C ARG A 79 11.94 16.00 0.41
N VAL A 80 11.37 16.90 -0.40
CA VAL A 80 11.77 17.08 -1.81
C VAL A 80 13.21 17.54 -1.93
N ALA A 81 13.68 18.45 -1.07
CA ALA A 81 15.07 18.90 -1.05
C ALA A 81 16.02 17.74 -0.73
N LEU A 82 15.74 16.97 0.33
CA LEU A 82 16.53 15.80 0.72
C LEU A 82 16.56 14.73 -0.37
N GLN A 83 15.42 14.49 -1.04
CA GLN A 83 15.35 13.54 -2.15
C GLN A 83 16.23 13.97 -3.33
N ARG A 84 16.30 15.27 -3.64
CA ARG A 84 17.20 15.82 -4.65
C ARG A 84 18.66 15.58 -4.27
N GLU A 85 19.06 15.99 -3.06
CA GLU A 85 20.43 15.77 -2.57
C GLU A 85 20.82 14.30 -2.58
N HIS A 86 19.91 13.40 -2.17
CA HIS A 86 20.15 11.97 -2.21
C HIS A 86 20.34 11.45 -3.64
N SER A 87 19.54 11.94 -4.59
CA SER A 87 19.65 11.58 -6.00
C SER A 87 20.97 12.04 -6.62
N GLU A 88 21.41 13.26 -6.31
CA GLU A 88 22.69 13.82 -6.75
C GLU A 88 23.87 13.08 -6.14
N ARG A 89 23.78 12.75 -4.84
CA ARG A 89 24.77 11.93 -4.15
C ARG A 89 24.84 10.53 -4.76
N LYS A 90 23.71 9.91 -5.09
CA LYS A 90 23.67 8.63 -5.81
C LYS A 90 24.36 8.76 -7.16
N ALA A 91 23.98 9.75 -7.98
CA ALA A 91 24.55 9.98 -9.31
C ALA A 91 26.07 10.17 -9.27
N ARG A 92 26.58 10.93 -8.29
CA ARG A 92 28.02 11.11 -8.05
C ARG A 92 28.73 9.87 -7.51
N SER A 93 28.02 9.05 -6.73
CA SER A 93 28.56 7.82 -6.12
C SER A 93 28.58 6.62 -7.06
N VAL A 94 27.84 6.63 -8.18
CA VAL A 94 27.94 5.57 -9.20
C VAL A 94 29.34 5.64 -9.81
N PRO A 95 30.26 4.70 -9.49
CA PRO A 95 31.58 4.71 -10.09
C PRO A 95 31.47 4.24 -11.53
N HIS A 96 32.33 4.80 -12.39
CA HIS A 96 32.66 4.33 -13.74
C HIS A 96 33.21 2.87 -13.71
N ARG A 97 32.38 1.88 -13.36
CA ARG A 97 32.70 0.47 -13.55
C ARG A 97 32.16 0.04 -14.91
N LYS A 98 32.98 0.25 -15.95
CA LYS A 98 33.32 -0.70 -17.03
C LYS A 98 33.95 0.06 -18.20
N ALA A 99 35.27 0.11 -18.19
CA ALA A 99 36.10 0.16 -19.40
C ALA A 99 37.39 -0.59 -19.06
N GLY A 100 37.35 -1.90 -19.26
CA GLY A 100 38.45 -2.84 -19.07
C GLY A 100 38.15 -4.08 -19.89
#